data_AF-A0A3M1SGV2-F1
#
_entry.id   AF-A0A3M1SGV2-F1
#
_cell.length_a   1.000
_cell.length_b   1.000
_cell.length_c   1.000
_cell.angle_alpha   90.00
_cell.angle_beta   90.00
_cell.angle_gamma   90.00
#
_symmetry.space_group_name_H-M   'P 1'
#
loop_
_entity.id
_entity.type
_entity.pdbx_description
1 polymer ?
#
loop_
_entity_poly.entity_id
_entity_poly.type
_entity_poly.pdbx_seq_one_letter_code
_entity_poly.pdbx_strand_id
1 'polypeptide(L)'
;MEGVARYPDFLTKEQLGEMKKDPLVTFGNHSYSHHRLARKKGDETVKDYLKAFTDDLSKAENRFSKLIGHKPYLYSYPYGEYNSLMMKHLKDKHYIGAFTQDAGSVGHSTDPFMIPRIPLVGGWAEMKKFREFLETEPISVLNTTPAPGVLPSEEIDSIVIQLKDIDLYRNLGIYISEKGWLAVEVDNPSGRVTLKGPIHLTRKVNRIGLAGVNRRSGRRASFFYMVILP
;
A
#
# COMPACT_ATOMS: atom_id res chain seq x y z
N MET A 1 -16.83 -3.88 -6.85
CA MET A 1 -17.82 -3.46 -7.87
C MET A 1 -19.04 -4.37 -7.97
N GLU A 2 -18.98 -5.59 -7.42
CA GLU A 2 -20.10 -6.53 -7.45
C GLU A 2 -21.37 -5.96 -6.84
N GLY A 3 -21.28 -5.37 -5.64
CA GLY A 3 -22.46 -4.96 -4.89
C GLY A 3 -23.12 -3.63 -5.29
N VAL A 4 -22.37 -2.76 -5.97
CA VAL A 4 -22.84 -1.41 -6.36
C VAL A 4 -24.13 -1.49 -7.21
N ALA A 5 -25.17 -0.74 -6.86
CA ALA A 5 -26.47 -0.79 -7.52
C ALA A 5 -27.14 -2.18 -7.53
N ARG A 6 -26.78 -3.07 -6.59
CA ARG A 6 -27.42 -4.38 -6.39
C ARG A 6 -27.90 -4.61 -4.96
N TYR A 7 -27.17 -4.11 -3.97
CA TYR A 7 -27.48 -4.28 -2.55
C TYR A 7 -27.64 -2.92 -1.85
N PRO A 8 -28.46 -2.85 -0.79
CA PRO A 8 -28.81 -1.58 -0.13
C PRO A 8 -27.63 -0.90 0.57
N ASP A 9 -26.61 -1.64 1.00
CA ASP A 9 -25.42 -1.09 1.67
C ASP A 9 -24.41 -0.46 0.70
N PHE A 10 -24.71 -0.41 -0.60
CA PHE A 10 -23.85 0.13 -1.65
C PHE A 10 -24.55 1.25 -2.42
N LEU A 11 -23.74 2.08 -3.09
CA LEU A 11 -24.26 3.19 -3.91
C LEU A 11 -25.29 2.71 -4.95
N THR A 12 -26.42 3.40 -5.02
CA THR A 12 -27.47 3.16 -6.03
C THR A 12 -27.11 3.78 -7.38
N LYS A 13 -27.86 3.46 -8.45
CA LYS A 13 -27.62 4.08 -9.77
C LYS A 13 -27.89 5.59 -9.73
N GLU A 14 -28.88 5.99 -8.95
CA GLU A 14 -29.30 7.37 -8.78
C GLU A 14 -28.19 8.17 -8.07
N GLN A 15 -27.64 7.63 -6.97
CA GLN A 15 -26.51 8.23 -6.26
C GLN A 15 -25.26 8.31 -7.13
N LEU A 16 -24.96 7.26 -7.91
CA LEU A 16 -23.87 7.34 -8.89
C LEU A 16 -24.13 8.42 -9.93
N GLY A 17 -25.36 8.53 -10.43
CA GLY A 17 -25.77 9.55 -11.39
C GLY A 17 -25.66 10.97 -10.85
N GLU A 18 -25.94 11.17 -9.56
CA GLU A 18 -25.72 12.42 -8.84
C GLU A 18 -24.22 12.75 -8.74
N MET A 19 -23.42 11.84 -8.16
CA MET A 19 -21.99 12.04 -7.95
C MET A 19 -21.23 12.29 -9.26
N LYS A 20 -21.65 11.66 -10.37
CA LYS A 20 -21.05 11.86 -11.71
C LYS A 20 -21.19 13.28 -12.25
N LYS A 21 -22.13 14.08 -11.75
CA LYS A 21 -22.31 15.47 -12.20
C LYS A 21 -21.31 16.41 -11.55
N ASP A 22 -20.64 15.99 -10.47
CA ASP A 22 -19.67 16.79 -9.75
C ASP A 22 -18.26 16.55 -10.30
N PRO A 23 -17.59 17.56 -10.88
CA PRO A 23 -16.22 17.42 -11.40
C PRO A 23 -15.16 17.14 -10.32
N LEU A 24 -15.49 17.30 -9.04
CA LEU A 24 -14.59 17.02 -7.92
C LEU A 24 -14.55 15.52 -7.55
N VAL A 25 -15.48 14.72 -8.07
CA VAL A 25 -15.57 13.29 -7.78
C VAL A 25 -14.79 12.47 -8.80
N THR A 26 -13.86 11.65 -8.31
CA THR A 26 -13.16 10.63 -9.12
C THR A 26 -13.57 9.22 -8.69
N PHE A 27 -13.94 8.38 -9.66
CA PHE A 27 -14.26 6.97 -9.42
C PHE A 27 -13.04 6.08 -9.69
N GLY A 28 -12.49 5.45 -8.64
CA GLY A 28 -11.38 4.50 -8.72
C GLY A 28 -11.82 3.04 -8.58
N ASN A 29 -11.10 2.12 -9.20
CA ASN A 29 -11.37 0.69 -9.13
C ASN A 29 -11.02 0.14 -7.75
N HIS A 30 -11.96 -0.57 -7.11
CA HIS A 30 -11.69 -1.28 -5.86
C HIS A 30 -12.00 -2.78 -5.97
N SER A 31 -11.57 -3.39 -7.08
CA SER A 31 -11.85 -4.78 -7.50
C SER A 31 -13.33 -5.05 -7.82
N TYR A 32 -13.63 -6.21 -8.41
CA TYR A 32 -14.98 -6.70 -8.57
C TYR A 32 -15.48 -7.34 -7.26
N SER A 33 -14.77 -8.37 -6.77
CA SER A 33 -15.16 -9.25 -5.67
C SER A 33 -14.70 -8.82 -4.26
N HIS A 34 -13.77 -7.86 -4.15
CA HIS A 34 -13.16 -7.45 -2.87
C HIS A 34 -12.39 -8.59 -2.15
N HIS A 35 -11.95 -9.62 -2.89
CA HIS A 35 -11.11 -10.68 -2.31
C HIS A 35 -9.66 -10.21 -2.06
N ARG A 36 -8.97 -10.88 -1.12
CA ARG A 36 -7.51 -10.74 -0.93
C ARG A 36 -6.78 -11.39 -2.09
N LEU A 37 -6.51 -10.61 -3.13
CA LEU A 37 -5.82 -11.03 -4.36
C LEU A 37 -4.32 -10.72 -4.34
N ALA A 38 -3.75 -10.30 -3.21
CA ALA A 38 -2.31 -10.02 -3.10
C ALA A 38 -1.43 -11.26 -2.96
N ARG A 39 -2.04 -12.43 -2.75
CA ARG A 39 -1.32 -13.65 -2.40
C ARG A 39 -1.85 -14.82 -3.19
N LYS A 40 -0.97 -15.79 -3.42
CA LYS A 40 -1.35 -17.04 -4.05
C LYS A 40 -2.23 -17.88 -3.11
N LYS A 41 -3.22 -18.58 -3.66
CA LYS A 41 -4.05 -19.58 -2.97
C LYS A 41 -3.41 -20.96 -3.11
N GLY A 42 -2.97 -21.53 -1.99
CA GLY A 42 -2.34 -22.85 -1.97
C GLY A 42 -1.21 -22.97 -3.01
N ASP A 43 -1.23 -24.06 -3.76
CA ASP A 43 -0.21 -24.39 -4.76
C ASP A 43 -0.47 -23.77 -6.14
N GLU A 44 -1.31 -22.73 -6.24
CA GLU A 44 -1.58 -22.12 -7.55
C GLU A 44 -0.31 -21.57 -8.20
N THR A 45 -0.25 -21.69 -9.52
CA THR A 45 0.85 -21.14 -10.32
C THR A 45 0.74 -19.60 -10.39
N VAL A 46 1.85 -18.94 -10.70
CA VAL A 46 1.83 -17.48 -10.96
C VAL A 46 0.88 -17.12 -12.11
N LYS A 47 0.74 -18.01 -13.10
CA LYS A 47 -0.16 -17.81 -14.24
C LYS A 47 -1.63 -17.85 -13.80
N ASP A 48 -2.01 -18.82 -12.97
CA ASP A 48 -3.39 -18.95 -12.48
C ASP A 48 -3.76 -17.79 -11.57
N TYR A 49 -2.83 -17.41 -10.68
CA TYR A 49 -2.94 -16.23 -9.84
C TYR A 49 -3.19 -14.94 -10.66
N LEU A 50 -2.34 -14.67 -11.66
CA LEU A 50 -2.50 -13.48 -12.51
C LEU A 50 -3.78 -13.55 -13.34
N LYS A 51 -4.19 -14.74 -13.78
CA LYS A 51 -5.48 -14.92 -14.47
C LYS A 51 -6.64 -14.56 -13.56
N ALA A 52 -6.66 -15.03 -12.31
CA ALA A 52 -7.70 -14.69 -11.35
C ALA A 52 -7.78 -13.18 -11.10
N PHE A 53 -6.63 -12.52 -10.94
CA PHE A 53 -6.59 -11.05 -10.80
C PHE A 53 -7.10 -10.34 -12.07
N THR A 54 -6.67 -10.79 -13.25
CA THR A 54 -7.09 -10.22 -14.54
C THR A 54 -8.60 -10.35 -14.76
N ASP A 55 -9.17 -11.50 -14.42
CA ASP A 55 -10.60 -11.78 -14.58
C ASP A 55 -11.43 -10.91 -13.63
N ASP A 56 -11.00 -10.71 -12.38
CA ASP A 56 -11.64 -9.80 -11.44
C ASP A 56 -11.56 -8.35 -11.92
N LEU A 57 -10.37 -7.92 -12.35
CA LEU A 57 -10.14 -6.56 -12.87
C LEU A 57 -11.04 -6.27 -14.08
N SER A 58 -11.13 -7.22 -15.02
CA SER A 58 -11.96 -7.09 -16.23
C SER A 58 -13.45 -7.01 -15.90
N LYS A 59 -13.93 -7.80 -14.92
CA LYS A 59 -15.32 -7.71 -14.44
C LYS A 59 -15.60 -6.34 -13.81
N ALA A 60 -14.65 -5.80 -13.04
CA ALA A 60 -14.79 -4.48 -12.44
C ALA A 60 -14.83 -3.38 -13.51
N GLU A 61 -13.92 -3.42 -14.48
CA GLU A 61 -13.89 -2.47 -15.61
C GLU A 61 -15.18 -2.49 -16.43
N ASN A 62 -15.71 -3.68 -16.74
CA ASN A 62 -16.97 -3.82 -17.44
C ASN A 62 -18.14 -3.21 -16.66
N ARG A 63 -18.12 -3.31 -15.33
CA ARG A 63 -19.12 -2.68 -14.46
C ARG A 63 -18.96 -1.16 -14.41
N PHE A 64 -17.72 -0.68 -14.39
CA PHE A 64 -17.38 0.74 -14.50
C PHE A 64 -17.91 1.35 -15.80
N SER A 65 -17.64 0.73 -16.94
CA SER A 65 -18.16 1.19 -18.23
C SER A 65 -19.69 1.25 -18.26
N LYS A 66 -20.37 0.29 -17.64
CA LYS A 66 -21.85 0.24 -17.61
C LYS A 66 -22.48 1.27 -16.66
N LEU A 67 -21.90 1.47 -15.48
CA LEU A 67 -22.49 2.32 -14.43
C LEU A 67 -21.96 3.77 -14.50
N ILE A 68 -20.67 3.91 -14.73
CA ILE A 68 -19.97 5.19 -14.68
C ILE A 68 -19.77 5.74 -16.10
N GLY A 69 -19.66 4.89 -17.12
CA GLY A 69 -19.54 5.31 -18.52
C GLY A 69 -18.10 5.39 -19.04
N HIS A 70 -17.11 5.06 -18.20
CA HIS A 70 -15.71 4.97 -18.59
C HIS A 70 -14.99 3.90 -17.76
N LYS A 71 -13.80 3.50 -18.20
CA LYS A 71 -12.90 2.65 -17.41
C LYS A 71 -12.18 3.46 -16.34
N PRO A 72 -11.89 2.89 -15.16
CA PRO A 72 -11.10 3.54 -14.14
C PRO A 72 -9.61 3.54 -14.51
N TYR A 73 -8.87 4.55 -14.06
CA TYR A 73 -7.40 4.65 -14.23
C TYR A 73 -6.64 4.63 -12.89
N LEU A 74 -7.36 4.64 -11.76
CA LEU A 74 -6.83 4.46 -10.41
C LEU A 74 -7.34 3.16 -9.80
N TYR A 75 -6.50 2.51 -9.00
CA TYR A 75 -6.85 1.28 -8.27
C TYR A 75 -6.73 1.49 -6.75
N SER A 76 -7.57 0.85 -5.96
CA SER A 76 -7.44 0.78 -4.50
C SER A 76 -7.33 -0.70 -4.15
N TYR A 77 -6.24 -1.10 -3.51
CA TYR A 77 -6.04 -2.49 -3.14
C TYR A 77 -7.02 -2.89 -2.04
N PRO A 78 -7.85 -3.93 -2.22
CA PRO A 78 -8.64 -4.50 -1.12
C PRO A 78 -7.75 -4.80 0.09
N TYR A 79 -8.16 -4.33 1.27
CA TYR A 79 -7.40 -4.44 2.53
C TYR A 79 -6.01 -3.80 2.51
N GLY A 80 -5.70 -2.98 1.50
CA GLY A 80 -4.36 -2.41 1.30
C GLY A 80 -3.29 -3.47 1.03
N GLU A 81 -3.67 -4.65 0.55
CA GLU A 81 -2.72 -5.73 0.24
C GLU A 81 -2.38 -5.75 -1.26
N TYR A 82 -1.09 -5.80 -1.57
CA TYR A 82 -0.56 -5.77 -2.92
C TYR A 82 0.72 -6.62 -3.06
N ASN A 83 1.19 -6.84 -4.28
CA ASN A 83 2.52 -7.37 -4.51
C ASN A 83 3.08 -6.81 -5.82
N SER A 84 4.37 -7.07 -6.08
CA SER A 84 5.06 -6.60 -7.29
C SER A 84 4.41 -7.07 -8.59
N LEU A 85 3.84 -8.27 -8.64
CA LEU A 85 3.13 -8.80 -9.81
C LEU A 85 1.84 -8.03 -10.10
N MET A 86 1.04 -7.71 -9.07
CA MET A 86 -0.17 -6.88 -9.21
C MET A 86 0.18 -5.47 -9.67
N MET A 87 1.20 -4.86 -9.07
CA MET A 87 1.66 -3.52 -9.44
C MET A 87 2.05 -3.48 -10.92
N LYS A 88 2.85 -4.46 -11.36
CA LYS A 88 3.23 -4.60 -12.77
C LYS A 88 2.00 -4.81 -13.66
N HIS A 89 1.09 -5.70 -13.27
CA HIS A 89 -0.11 -5.98 -14.05
C HIS A 89 -1.01 -4.75 -14.21
N LEU A 90 -1.17 -3.94 -13.15
CA LEU A 90 -1.93 -2.68 -13.23
C LEU A 90 -1.26 -1.66 -14.18
N LYS A 91 0.08 -1.55 -14.16
CA LYS A 91 0.85 -0.75 -15.13
C LYS A 91 0.58 -1.21 -16.56
N ASP A 92 0.66 -2.52 -16.79
CA ASP A 92 0.40 -3.14 -18.11
C ASP A 92 -1.06 -2.93 -18.57
N LYS A 93 -1.98 -2.64 -17.64
CA LYS A 93 -3.40 -2.32 -17.89
C LYS A 93 -3.70 -0.82 -17.92
N HIS A 94 -2.67 0.03 -18.03
CA HIS A 94 -2.80 1.49 -18.14
C HIS A 94 -3.43 2.19 -16.93
N TYR A 95 -3.40 1.57 -15.75
CA TYR A 95 -3.62 2.32 -14.51
C TYR A 95 -2.44 3.26 -14.30
N ILE A 96 -2.68 4.43 -13.71
CA ILE A 96 -1.65 5.44 -13.44
C ILE A 96 -1.24 5.48 -11.97
N GLY A 97 -2.01 4.84 -11.09
CA GLY A 97 -1.67 4.72 -9.69
C GLY A 97 -2.60 3.80 -8.90
N ALA A 98 -2.12 3.41 -7.73
CA ALA A 98 -2.84 2.53 -6.83
C ALA A 98 -2.62 2.88 -5.35
N PHE A 99 -3.69 2.79 -4.56
CA PHE A 99 -3.70 3.16 -3.15
C PHE A 99 -3.63 1.95 -2.23
N THR A 100 -2.73 2.00 -1.24
CA THR A 100 -2.55 0.97 -0.21
C THR A 100 -3.26 1.39 1.10
N GLN A 101 -2.95 0.70 2.19
CA GLN A 101 -3.26 1.11 3.56
C GLN A 101 -1.97 1.20 4.40
N ASP A 102 -0.84 1.49 3.74
CA ASP A 102 0.43 1.69 4.41
C ASP A 102 0.43 3.04 5.12
N ALA A 103 0.93 3.06 6.35
CA ALA A 103 1.01 4.29 7.12
C ALA A 103 2.07 5.22 6.53
N GLY A 104 1.69 6.46 6.23
CA GLY A 104 2.61 7.46 5.69
C GLY A 104 1.89 8.49 4.85
N SER A 105 2.69 9.35 4.25
CA SER A 105 2.24 10.48 3.43
C SER A 105 2.84 10.40 2.03
N VAL A 106 2.23 11.13 1.10
CA VAL A 106 2.71 11.21 -0.28
C VAL A 106 3.85 12.23 -0.37
N GLY A 107 4.93 11.85 -1.05
CA GLY A 107 6.06 12.72 -1.36
C GLY A 107 6.58 12.48 -2.77
N HIS A 108 7.62 13.21 -3.18
CA HIS A 108 8.15 13.15 -4.54
C HIS A 108 8.69 11.77 -4.97
N SER A 109 9.09 10.93 -4.01
CA SER A 109 9.60 9.58 -4.27
C SER A 109 8.56 8.48 -4.05
N THR A 110 7.28 8.83 -3.80
CA THR A 110 6.22 7.83 -3.63
C THR A 110 6.01 7.07 -4.94
N ASP A 111 6.13 5.74 -4.91
CA ASP A 111 5.75 4.91 -6.05
C ASP A 111 4.25 5.12 -6.35
N PRO A 112 3.85 5.50 -7.57
CA PRO A 112 2.45 5.71 -7.91
C PRO A 112 1.56 4.49 -7.65
N PHE A 113 2.11 3.29 -7.54
CA PHE A 113 1.36 2.05 -7.25
C PHE A 113 1.48 1.60 -5.79
N MET A 114 2.08 2.42 -4.93
CA MET A 114 2.08 2.24 -3.48
C MET A 114 1.69 3.55 -2.77
N ILE A 115 0.67 4.25 -3.26
CA ILE A 115 0.22 5.52 -2.66
C ILE A 115 -0.33 5.21 -1.25
N PRO A 116 0.33 5.68 -0.17
CA PRO A 116 -0.06 5.34 1.18
C PRO A 116 -1.38 6.00 1.56
N ARG A 117 -2.14 5.33 2.43
CA ARG A 117 -3.32 5.88 3.10
C ARG A 117 -3.40 5.32 4.50
N ILE A 118 -3.88 6.15 5.42
CA ILE A 118 -4.08 5.73 6.81
C ILE A 118 -5.57 5.44 7.03
N PRO A 119 -5.96 4.19 7.30
CA PRO A 119 -7.36 3.87 7.60
C PRO A 119 -7.74 4.44 8.97
N LEU A 120 -8.76 5.30 9.00
CA LEU A 120 -9.31 5.88 10.23
C LEU A 120 -10.45 5.01 10.75
N VAL A 121 -10.11 3.99 11.53
CA VAL A 121 -11.09 3.02 12.06
C VAL A 121 -10.89 2.77 13.55
N GLY A 122 -11.98 2.54 14.28
CA GLY A 122 -11.94 2.29 15.72
C GLY A 122 -11.16 3.37 16.49
N GLY A 123 -10.27 2.96 17.40
CA GLY A 123 -9.43 3.88 18.17
C GLY A 123 -8.44 4.71 17.34
N TRP A 124 -8.33 4.50 16.02
CA TRP A 124 -7.52 5.35 15.13
C TRP A 124 -8.32 6.55 14.58
N ALA A 125 -9.64 6.55 14.74
CA ALA A 125 -10.52 7.64 14.29
C ALA A 125 -10.63 8.78 15.32
N GLU A 126 -9.91 8.72 16.44
CA GLU A 126 -9.87 9.81 17.43
C GLU A 126 -9.21 11.06 16.84
N MET A 127 -9.82 12.24 17.09
CA MET A 127 -9.35 13.52 16.53
C MET A 127 -7.88 13.85 16.84
N LYS A 128 -7.36 13.39 17.98
CA LYS A 128 -5.93 13.54 18.32
C LYS A 128 -5.06 12.78 17.32
N LYS A 129 -5.34 11.50 17.09
CA LYS A 129 -4.59 10.67 16.13
C LYS A 129 -4.79 11.14 14.69
N PHE A 130 -5.99 11.56 14.34
CA PHE A 130 -6.24 12.15 13.02
C PHE A 130 -5.32 13.34 12.74
N ARG A 131 -5.13 14.25 13.71
CA ARG A 131 -4.15 15.35 13.59
C ARG A 131 -2.72 14.85 13.45
N GLU A 132 -2.31 13.88 14.27
CA GLU A 132 -0.97 13.28 14.18
C GLU A 132 -0.71 12.67 12.79
N PHE A 133 -1.72 12.05 12.18
CA PHE A 133 -1.62 11.50 10.82
C PHE A 133 -1.49 12.60 9.75
N LEU A 134 -2.24 13.69 9.86
CA LEU A 134 -2.13 14.84 8.94
C LEU A 134 -0.75 15.53 9.00
N GLU A 135 -0.08 15.45 10.16
CA GLU A 135 1.25 16.03 10.37
C GLU A 135 2.40 15.07 10.04
N THR A 136 2.10 13.82 9.67
CA THR A 136 3.13 12.85 9.31
C THR A 136 3.73 13.20 7.95
N GLU A 137 5.06 13.24 7.86
CA GLU A 137 5.79 13.55 6.64
C GLU A 137 6.23 12.28 5.89
N PRO A 138 6.40 12.34 4.56
CA PRO A 138 6.98 11.25 3.80
C PRO A 138 8.48 11.10 4.08
N ILE A 139 9.00 9.87 3.99
CA ILE A 139 10.44 9.62 3.93
C ILE A 139 10.85 9.34 2.48
N SER A 140 11.90 10.00 1.99
CA SER A 140 12.44 9.80 0.64
C SER A 140 13.29 8.53 0.54
N VAL A 141 12.61 7.40 0.32
CA VAL A 141 13.21 6.07 0.11
C VAL A 141 13.59 5.87 -1.35
N LEU A 142 14.82 5.39 -1.59
CA LEU A 142 15.34 5.04 -2.91
C LEU A 142 15.17 3.56 -3.23
N ASN A 143 15.42 2.68 -2.26
CA ASN A 143 15.23 1.24 -2.40
C ASN A 143 14.97 0.58 -1.04
N THR A 144 14.40 -0.63 -1.08
CA THR A 144 14.28 -1.51 0.07
C THR A 144 14.79 -2.91 -0.27
N THR A 145 15.41 -3.55 0.70
CA THR A 145 15.74 -4.97 0.69
C THR A 145 15.19 -5.59 1.97
N PRO A 146 14.28 -6.57 1.91
CA PRO A 146 13.63 -7.09 0.70
C PRO A 146 12.74 -6.04 0.02
N ALA A 147 12.50 -6.24 -1.28
CA ALA A 147 11.56 -5.44 -2.05
C ALA A 147 10.11 -5.75 -1.63
N PRO A 148 9.14 -4.86 -1.90
CA PRO A 148 7.73 -5.12 -1.62
C PRO A 148 7.19 -6.34 -2.38
N GLY A 149 6.38 -7.16 -1.72
CA GLY A 149 5.77 -8.35 -2.30
C GLY A 149 6.23 -9.66 -1.65
N VAL A 150 6.33 -10.73 -2.44
CA VAL A 150 6.57 -12.09 -1.93
C VAL A 150 8.04 -12.28 -1.57
N LEU A 151 8.31 -12.75 -0.36
CA LEU A 151 9.64 -13.09 0.14
C LEU A 151 10.11 -14.46 -0.37
N PRO A 152 11.43 -14.69 -0.46
CA PRO A 152 11.97 -15.99 -0.84
C PRO A 152 11.82 -17.05 0.26
N SER A 153 11.75 -16.63 1.53
CA SER A 153 11.71 -17.49 2.72
C SER A 153 11.07 -16.78 3.90
N GLU A 154 10.77 -17.54 4.96
CA GLU A 154 10.31 -17.03 6.27
C GLU A 154 11.44 -16.40 7.09
N GLU A 155 12.69 -16.76 6.79
CA GLU A 155 13.89 -16.16 7.35
C GLU A 155 14.40 -15.03 6.45
N ILE A 156 14.71 -13.88 7.06
CA ILE A 156 15.32 -12.73 6.37
C ILE A 156 16.64 -12.39 7.06
N ASP A 157 17.73 -12.35 6.29
CA ASP A 157 19.07 -12.05 6.82
C ASP A 157 19.22 -10.59 7.27
N SER A 158 18.54 -9.66 6.60
CA SER A 158 18.51 -8.26 6.98
C SER A 158 17.37 -7.51 6.29
N ILE A 159 16.95 -6.41 6.90
CA ILE A 159 16.13 -5.38 6.26
C ILE A 159 17.01 -4.15 6.07
N VAL A 160 17.13 -3.68 4.83
CA VAL A 160 17.89 -2.48 4.46
C VAL A 160 16.94 -1.51 3.76
N ILE A 161 16.91 -0.27 4.21
CA ILE A 161 16.16 0.81 3.57
C ILE A 161 17.16 1.92 3.22
N GLN A 162 17.29 2.20 1.93
CA GLN A 162 18.15 3.23 1.39
C GLN A 162 17.39 4.55 1.29
N LEU A 163 17.94 5.62 1.87
CA LEU A 163 17.35 6.96 1.84
C LEU A 163 18.14 7.87 0.90
N LYS A 164 17.45 8.86 0.35
CA LYS A 164 18.06 9.95 -0.42
C LYS A 164 18.71 11.00 0.49
N ASP A 165 18.00 11.41 1.54
CA ASP A 165 18.35 12.53 2.42
C ASP A 165 18.39 12.07 3.88
N ILE A 166 19.22 11.07 4.20
CA ILE A 166 19.23 10.43 5.53
C ILE A 166 19.47 11.40 6.69
N ASP A 167 20.34 12.40 6.47
CA ASP A 167 20.69 13.42 7.47
C ASP A 167 19.48 14.28 7.87
N LEU A 168 18.43 14.33 7.04
CA LEU A 168 17.18 15.01 7.38
C LEU A 168 16.46 14.34 8.54
N TYR A 169 16.77 13.08 8.87
CA TYR A 169 16.05 12.31 9.86
C TYR A 169 16.92 11.99 11.09
N ARG A 170 16.25 11.80 12.23
CA ARG A 170 16.84 11.29 13.47
C ARG A 170 15.90 10.29 14.12
N ASN A 171 16.42 9.53 15.09
CA ASN A 171 15.66 8.52 15.83
C ASN A 171 14.97 7.53 14.89
N LEU A 172 15.72 7.06 13.90
CA LEU A 172 15.22 6.09 12.93
C LEU A 172 15.03 4.73 13.60
N GLY A 173 13.95 4.05 13.24
CA GLY A 173 13.67 2.69 13.66
C GLY A 173 12.88 1.94 12.60
N ILE A 174 13.04 0.63 12.55
CA ILE A 174 12.27 -0.24 11.65
C ILE A 174 11.13 -0.89 12.44
N TYR A 175 9.92 -0.86 11.89
CA TYR A 175 8.76 -1.56 12.40
C TYR A 175 8.48 -2.81 11.57
N ILE A 176 8.14 -3.91 12.22
CA ILE A 176 7.57 -5.09 11.57
C ILE A 176 6.26 -5.43 12.28
N SER A 177 5.19 -5.69 11.51
CA SER A 177 3.84 -5.89 12.05
C SER A 177 3.72 -6.91 13.18
N GLU A 178 4.55 -7.96 13.18
CA GLU A 178 4.58 -8.97 14.24
C GLU A 178 5.69 -8.81 15.28
N LYS A 179 6.65 -7.90 15.06
CA LYS A 179 7.79 -7.70 15.99
C LYS A 179 7.78 -6.34 16.69
N GLY A 180 6.98 -5.39 16.23
CA GLY A 180 7.00 -4.03 16.74
C GLY A 180 8.18 -3.21 16.22
N TRP A 181 8.54 -2.15 16.95
CA TRP A 181 9.67 -1.28 16.62
C TRP A 181 10.98 -1.91 17.08
N LEU A 182 11.97 -1.90 16.20
CA LEU A 182 13.29 -2.48 16.38
C LEU A 182 14.36 -1.42 16.13
N ALA A 183 15.43 -1.49 16.91
CA ALA A 183 16.61 -0.65 16.73
C ALA A 183 17.34 -0.98 15.43
N VAL A 184 18.00 0.01 14.85
CA VAL A 184 18.64 -0.08 13.54
C VAL A 184 20.04 0.51 13.57
N GLU A 185 20.89 0.02 12.68
CA GLU A 185 22.17 0.65 12.36
C GLU A 185 21.96 1.68 11.25
N VAL A 186 22.52 2.88 11.42
CA VAL A 186 22.40 3.99 10.48
C VAL A 186 23.78 4.34 9.95
N ASP A 187 23.97 4.18 8.65
CA ASP A 187 25.17 4.59 7.92
C ASP A 187 24.86 5.84 7.10
N ASN A 188 25.20 7.02 7.64
CA ASN A 188 24.90 8.30 6.99
C ASN A 188 25.61 8.47 5.64
N PRO A 189 26.94 8.19 5.51
CA PRO A 189 27.63 8.27 4.23
C PRO A 189 26.97 7.48 3.10
N SER A 190 26.51 6.25 3.39
CA SER A 190 25.84 5.44 2.37
C SER A 190 24.34 5.68 2.29
N GLY A 191 23.71 6.36 3.26
CA GLY A 191 22.27 6.57 3.33
C GLY A 191 21.47 5.31 3.73
N ARG A 192 22.10 4.33 4.36
CA ARG A 192 21.49 3.03 4.67
C ARG A 192 21.01 2.94 6.11
N VAL A 193 19.77 2.49 6.28
CA VAL A 193 19.22 2.05 7.56
C VAL A 193 19.09 0.54 7.54
N THR A 194 19.74 -0.15 8.46
CA THR A 194 19.83 -1.62 8.46
C THR A 194 19.33 -2.21 9.78
N LEU A 195 18.42 -3.15 9.69
CA LEU A 195 18.08 -4.09 10.75
C LEU A 195 18.74 -5.44 10.40
N LYS A 196 19.72 -5.85 11.20
CA LYS A 196 20.40 -7.14 11.03
C LYS A 196 19.51 -8.28 11.53
N GLY A 197 19.53 -9.39 10.81
CA GLY A 197 18.85 -10.62 11.18
C GLY A 197 19.74 -11.59 11.97
N PRO A 198 19.34 -12.87 12.04
CA PRO A 198 18.18 -13.44 11.33
C PRO A 198 16.85 -12.90 11.85
N ILE A 199 15.89 -12.69 10.95
CA ILE A 199 14.53 -12.25 11.26
C ILE A 199 13.55 -13.33 10.79
N HIS A 200 13.06 -14.13 11.74
CA HIS A 200 12.04 -15.13 11.47
C HIS A 200 10.63 -14.53 11.52
N LEU A 201 9.88 -14.65 10.42
CA LEU A 201 8.51 -14.17 10.27
C LEU A 201 7.51 -15.33 10.19
N THR A 202 6.37 -15.23 10.88
CA THR A 202 5.33 -16.29 10.86
C THR A 202 4.01 -15.81 10.30
N ARG A 203 3.74 -14.50 10.34
CA ARG A 203 2.54 -13.94 9.71
C ARG A 203 2.68 -13.91 8.20
N LYS A 204 1.67 -14.48 7.52
CA LYS A 204 1.59 -14.54 6.05
C LYS A 204 1.70 -13.16 5.37
N VAL A 205 1.32 -12.07 6.05
CA VAL A 205 1.60 -10.69 5.62
C VAL A 205 2.17 -9.90 6.78
N ASN A 206 3.22 -9.14 6.46
CA ASN A 206 3.81 -8.16 7.33
C ASN A 206 3.92 -6.82 6.58
N ARG A 207 3.66 -5.72 7.28
CA ARG A 207 4.16 -4.42 6.87
C ARG A 207 5.50 -4.16 7.54
N ILE A 208 6.48 -3.78 6.74
CA ILE A 208 7.77 -3.26 7.17
C ILE A 208 7.69 -1.74 7.06
N GLY A 209 8.03 -1.04 8.13
CA GLY A 209 8.00 0.42 8.18
C GLY A 209 9.35 0.99 8.61
N LEU A 210 9.68 2.17 8.10
CA LEU A 210 10.69 3.06 8.63
C LEU A 210 9.97 4.28 9.20
N ALA A 211 10.32 4.69 10.40
CA ALA A 211 9.92 5.99 10.91
C ALA A 211 11.06 6.68 11.65
N GLY A 212 10.93 8.00 11.75
CA GLY A 212 11.81 8.84 12.53
C GLY A 212 11.22 10.24 12.67
N VAL A 213 12.07 11.19 13.03
CA VAL A 213 11.70 12.60 13.15
C VAL A 213 12.50 13.41 12.14
N ASN A 214 11.80 14.21 11.34
CA ASN A 214 12.45 15.18 10.46
C ASN A 214 13.12 16.27 11.33
N ARG A 215 14.42 16.45 11.13
CA ARG A 215 15.24 17.37 11.93
C ARG A 215 14.83 18.83 11.77
N ARG A 216 14.34 19.21 10.58
CA ARG A 216 13.99 20.59 10.25
C ARG A 216 12.62 20.97 10.79
N SER A 217 11.61 20.14 10.56
CA SER A 217 10.23 20.44 10.99
C SER A 217 9.93 19.96 12.41
N GLY A 218 10.72 19.01 12.94
CA GLY A 218 10.43 18.34 14.21
C GLY A 218 9.26 17.34 14.14
N ARG A 219 8.67 17.13 12.95
CA ARG A 219 7.52 16.24 12.77
C ARG A 219 7.95 14.80 12.56
N ARG A 220 7.02 13.88 12.85
CA ARG A 220 7.18 12.46 12.54
C ARG A 220 7.21 12.28 11.02
N ALA A 221 8.12 11.45 10.54
CA ALA A 221 8.13 11.00 9.15
C ALA A 221 8.04 9.47 9.11
N SER A 222 7.36 8.93 8.11
CA SER A 222 7.30 7.48 7.92
C SER A 222 7.15 7.02 6.47
N PHE A 223 7.62 5.80 6.24
CA PHE A 223 7.44 5.03 5.01
C PHE A 223 7.13 3.59 5.39
N PHE A 224 6.12 2.98 4.77
CA PHE A 224 5.74 1.60 5.01
C PHE A 224 5.52 0.89 3.68
N TYR A 225 5.84 -0.40 3.66
CA TYR A 225 5.58 -1.28 2.53
C TYR A 225 5.22 -2.68 3.01
N MET A 226 4.60 -3.47 2.14
CA MET A 226 4.14 -4.81 2.48
C MET A 226 5.06 -5.90 1.93
N VAL A 227 5.29 -6.92 2.75
CA VAL A 227 5.90 -8.19 2.37
C VAL A 227 4.96 -9.36 2.69
N ILE A 228 5.06 -10.43 1.91
CA ILE A 228 4.22 -11.62 1.95
C ILE A 228 5.12 -12.84 2.07
N LEU A 229 4.83 -13.73 3.01
CA LEU A 229 5.52 -15.02 3.08
C LEU A 229 5.16 -15.91 1.87
N PRO A 230 6.11 -16.69 1.34
CA PRO A 230 5.89 -17.57 0.17
C PRO A 230 4.67 -18.48 0.36
#